data_AF-A0AA37VH49-F1
#
_entry.id   AF-A0AA37VH49-F1
#
_cell.length_a   1.000
_cell.length_b   1.000
_cell.length_c   1.000
_cell.angle_alpha   90.00
_cell.angle_beta   90.00
_cell.angle_gamma   90.00
#
_symmetry.space_group_name_H-M   'P 1'
#
loop_
_entity.id
_entity.type
_entity.pdbx_description
1 polymer ?
#
loop_
_entity_poly.entity_id
_entity_poly.type
_entity_poly.pdbx_seq_one_letter_code
_entity_poly.pdbx_strand_id
1 'polypeptide(L)'
;MDRGGQGMQGWCTVGRTGVIIALAIGGALSPALGAGTIVRSGDTIQLGDTVFRLDGIDAPEVDQLCIDDHADPWSCGVEAREQLTKLIGGRSVRCDDLGPDKPLKTRKIGLCTVDGDKASLNLQIARAGYAVSADPAVKVRAKDDIAAAKEALRGLWKGCFVAPAEFRIDKKDGALLGASCRTDRDREIRAVLFPDAPSAPPGCTIKGKFAVRARVTGNIGIYHLQGCPSYPATTEPDRWFCSEDDARASGFRRAFNCRAAKK
;
A
#
# COMPACT_ATOMS: atom_id res chain seq x y z
N MET A 1 -96.13 18.50 -29.93
CA MET A 1 -96.34 17.32 -30.81
C MET A 1 -95.50 17.58 -32.06
N ASP A 2 -94.70 16.69 -32.62
CA ASP A 2 -94.65 15.23 -32.58
C ASP A 2 -93.22 14.74 -32.94
N ARG A 3 -93.03 13.45 -32.73
CA ARG A 3 -91.82 12.59 -32.67
C ARG A 3 -90.84 12.64 -33.84
N GLY A 4 -89.58 12.35 -33.50
CA GLY A 4 -88.94 11.08 -33.90
C GLY A 4 -87.88 11.12 -35.01
N GLY A 5 -86.83 10.31 -34.84
CA GLY A 5 -86.07 9.73 -35.95
C GLY A 5 -84.55 9.84 -35.86
N GLN A 6 -83.90 8.75 -35.46
CA GLN A 6 -82.45 8.50 -35.49
C GLN A 6 -81.93 8.33 -36.94
N GLY A 7 -80.64 8.63 -37.18
CA GLY A 7 -79.97 8.28 -38.42
C GLY A 7 -78.45 8.57 -38.46
N MET A 8 -77.66 7.54 -38.17
CA MET A 8 -76.32 7.18 -38.67
C MET A 8 -75.28 8.22 -39.17
N GLN A 9 -74.16 8.23 -38.43
CA GLN A 9 -72.74 8.07 -38.82
C GLN A 9 -72.24 8.51 -40.22
N GLY A 10 -71.21 9.37 -40.22
CA GLY A 10 -70.31 9.62 -41.35
C GLY A 10 -69.08 10.44 -40.91
N TRP A 11 -67.87 9.99 -41.26
CA TRP A 11 -66.59 10.42 -40.71
C TRP A 11 -66.07 11.77 -41.24
N CYS A 12 -65.40 12.55 -40.37
CA CYS A 12 -64.47 13.61 -40.80
C CYS A 12 -63.09 13.38 -40.17
N THR A 13 -62.11 13.12 -41.03
CA THR A 13 -60.68 13.11 -40.72
C THR A 13 -60.18 14.54 -40.51
N VAL A 14 -59.66 14.85 -39.32
CA VAL A 14 -58.96 16.13 -39.04
C VAL A 14 -57.48 15.82 -38.79
N GLY A 15 -56.62 16.39 -39.64
CA GLY A 15 -55.16 16.25 -39.55
C GLY A 15 -54.60 16.92 -38.29
N ARG A 16 -53.74 16.20 -37.57
CA ARG A 16 -52.96 16.74 -36.44
C ARG A 16 -51.57 17.11 -36.94
N THR A 17 -51.30 18.40 -37.03
CA THR A 17 -49.94 18.96 -37.10
C THR A 17 -49.26 18.70 -35.75
N GLY A 18 -48.35 17.73 -35.70
CA GLY A 18 -47.55 17.43 -34.51
C GLY A 18 -46.36 18.38 -34.40
N VAL A 19 -46.32 19.18 -33.34
CA VAL A 19 -45.13 19.94 -32.93
C VAL A 19 -44.19 18.98 -32.20
N ILE A 20 -42.99 18.76 -32.76
CA ILE A 20 -41.95 17.94 -32.13
C ILE A 20 -41.12 18.84 -31.21
N ILE A 21 -41.29 18.66 -29.90
CA ILE A 21 -40.41 19.25 -28.87
C ILE A 21 -39.24 18.28 -28.70
N ALA A 22 -38.06 18.66 -29.20
CA ALA A 22 -36.83 17.93 -28.97
C ALA A 22 -36.31 18.23 -27.55
N LEU A 23 -36.52 17.30 -26.63
CA LEU A 23 -35.96 17.34 -25.28
C LEU A 23 -34.48 16.94 -25.34
N ALA A 24 -33.57 17.91 -25.21
CA ALA A 24 -32.15 17.63 -25.07
C ALA A 24 -31.88 17.02 -23.68
N ILE A 25 -31.70 15.70 -23.64
CA ILE A 25 -31.28 14.98 -22.43
C ILE A 25 -29.79 15.25 -22.22
N GLY A 26 -29.48 16.22 -21.35
CA GLY A 26 -28.14 16.41 -20.83
C GLY A 26 -27.77 15.22 -19.95
N GLY A 27 -26.93 14.31 -20.46
CA GLY A 27 -26.34 13.26 -19.66
C GLY A 27 -25.37 13.87 -18.66
N ALA A 28 -25.75 13.92 -17.38
CA ALA A 28 -24.81 14.16 -16.30
C ALA A 28 -23.87 12.94 -16.23
N LEU A 29 -22.60 13.12 -16.60
CA LEU A 29 -21.54 12.19 -16.25
C LEU A 29 -21.42 12.19 -14.72
N SER A 30 -22.01 11.19 -14.06
CA SER A 30 -21.66 10.90 -12.68
C SER A 30 -20.16 10.62 -12.62
N PRO A 31 -19.40 11.24 -11.70
CA PRO A 31 -18.04 10.77 -11.45
C PRO A 31 -18.16 9.29 -11.09
N ALA A 32 -17.41 8.44 -11.80
CA ALA A 32 -17.26 7.06 -11.40
C ALA A 32 -16.86 7.06 -9.92
N LEU A 33 -17.65 6.42 -9.06
CA LEU A 33 -17.24 6.12 -7.69
C LEU A 33 -15.88 5.45 -7.80
N GLY A 34 -14.84 6.20 -7.42
CA GLY A 34 -13.46 5.93 -7.77
C GLY A 34 -13.05 4.54 -7.30
N ALA A 35 -12.22 3.87 -8.10
CA ALA A 35 -11.60 2.61 -7.72
C ALA A 35 -11.08 2.71 -6.28
N GLY A 36 -11.54 1.80 -5.40
CA GLY A 36 -11.21 1.86 -3.99
C GLY A 36 -9.70 1.88 -3.74
N THR A 37 -9.25 2.66 -2.77
CA THR A 37 -7.85 2.70 -2.34
C THR A 37 -7.52 1.45 -1.53
N ILE A 38 -6.52 0.69 -1.95
CA ILE A 38 -5.99 -0.44 -1.20
C ILE A 38 -4.66 -0.02 -0.57
N VAL A 39 -4.54 -0.14 0.76
CA VAL A 39 -3.29 0.14 1.48
C VAL A 39 -2.46 -1.14 1.57
N ARG A 40 -1.26 -1.14 0.96
CA ARG A 40 -0.37 -2.31 0.92
C ARG A 40 0.62 -2.34 2.08
N SER A 41 1.22 -1.19 2.43
CA SER A 41 2.16 -1.00 3.54
C SER A 41 2.00 0.41 4.15
N GLY A 42 2.85 0.80 5.11
CA GLY A 42 2.86 2.16 5.68
C GLY A 42 3.29 3.27 4.72
N ASP A 43 3.77 2.94 3.53
CA ASP A 43 4.20 3.89 2.50
C ASP A 43 3.78 3.48 1.08
N THR A 44 2.94 2.46 0.90
CA THR A 44 2.53 1.98 -0.42
C THR A 44 1.01 1.80 -0.48
N ILE A 45 0.39 2.41 -1.49
CA ILE A 45 -1.04 2.31 -1.78
C ILE A 45 -1.28 1.91 -3.23
N GLN A 46 -2.44 1.37 -3.51
CA GLN A 46 -2.89 1.01 -4.84
C GLN A 46 -4.20 1.73 -5.17
N LEU A 47 -4.24 2.39 -6.33
CA LEU A 47 -5.39 3.07 -6.90
C LEU A 47 -5.71 2.42 -8.24
N GLY A 48 -6.80 1.64 -8.30
CA GLY A 48 -7.09 0.78 -9.46
C GLY A 48 -5.93 -0.19 -9.72
N ASP A 49 -5.36 -0.18 -10.93
CA ASP A 49 -4.22 -1.02 -11.31
C ASP A 49 -2.86 -0.39 -11.01
N THR A 50 -2.81 0.85 -10.52
CA THR A 50 -1.56 1.57 -10.28
C THR A 50 -1.16 1.49 -8.82
N VAL A 51 0.07 1.03 -8.56
CA VAL A 51 0.67 1.02 -7.22
C VAL A 51 1.59 2.23 -7.08
N PHE A 52 1.41 2.99 -6.01
CA PHE A 52 2.23 4.15 -5.64
C PHE A 52 2.97 3.86 -4.34
N ARG A 53 4.30 4.03 -4.34
CA ARG A 53 5.08 4.25 -3.11
C ARG A 53 5.13 5.75 -2.83
N LEU A 54 4.86 6.14 -1.61
CA LEU A 54 4.89 7.53 -1.15
C LEU A 54 6.33 8.06 -1.24
N ASP A 55 6.51 9.17 -1.94
CA ASP A 55 7.78 9.89 -2.03
C ASP A 55 8.24 10.46 -0.70
N GLY A 56 9.56 10.58 -0.51
CA GLY A 56 10.17 11.27 0.64
C GLY A 56 10.27 10.47 1.92
N ILE A 57 9.61 9.33 2.01
CA ILE A 57 9.51 8.51 3.23
C ILE A 57 9.80 7.04 2.95
N ASP A 58 10.17 6.32 4.01
CA ASP A 58 10.37 4.88 4.01
C ASP A 58 9.73 4.31 5.28
N ALA A 59 8.70 3.47 5.13
CA ALA A 59 7.97 2.86 6.24
C ALA A 59 8.43 1.42 6.49
N PRO A 60 8.25 0.89 7.71
CA PRO A 60 8.54 -0.51 7.99
C PRO A 60 7.79 -1.45 7.04
N GLU A 61 8.49 -2.49 6.60
CA GLU A 61 7.89 -3.56 5.81
C GLU A 61 6.81 -4.25 6.64
N VAL A 62 5.74 -4.76 6.02
CA VAL A 62 4.58 -5.30 6.76
C VAL A 62 4.97 -6.45 7.70
N ASP A 63 6.02 -7.19 7.36
CA ASP A 63 6.58 -8.29 8.17
C ASP A 63 7.68 -7.87 9.14
N GLN A 64 7.95 -6.57 9.26
CA GLN A 64 8.94 -6.04 10.17
C GLN A 64 8.42 -6.01 11.61
N LEU A 65 9.22 -6.57 12.51
CA LEU A 65 9.04 -6.47 13.96
C LEU A 65 9.84 -5.31 14.53
N CYS A 66 9.31 -4.74 15.59
CA CYS A 66 9.95 -3.73 16.42
C CYS A 66 9.77 -4.10 17.89
N ILE A 67 10.43 -3.37 18.77
CA ILE A 67 10.20 -3.40 20.23
C ILE A 67 9.52 -2.10 20.63
N ASP A 68 8.54 -2.15 21.51
CA ASP A 68 7.83 -0.96 21.98
C ASP A 68 8.53 -0.31 23.20
N ASP A 69 7.85 0.66 23.82
CA ASP A 69 8.28 1.35 25.03
C ASP A 69 8.13 0.54 26.32
N HIS A 70 7.52 -0.65 26.24
CA HIS A 70 7.39 -1.62 27.32
C HIS A 70 8.34 -2.83 27.18
N ALA A 71 9.20 -2.80 26.14
CA ALA A 71 10.10 -3.87 25.76
C ALA A 71 9.41 -5.12 25.17
N ASP A 72 8.17 -4.99 24.71
CA ASP A 72 7.44 -6.06 24.07
C ASP A 72 7.64 -6.05 22.53
N PRO A 73 7.78 -7.22 21.89
CA PRO A 73 7.77 -7.32 20.44
C PRO A 73 6.41 -6.90 19.86
N TRP A 74 6.42 -6.06 18.82
CA TRP A 74 5.21 -5.64 18.12
C TRP A 74 5.39 -5.60 16.60
N SER A 75 4.29 -5.83 15.87
CA SER A 75 4.26 -5.83 14.40
C SER A 75 4.17 -4.42 13.84
N CYS A 76 5.25 -3.65 13.98
CA CYS A 76 5.28 -2.25 13.57
C CYS A 76 5.01 -2.01 12.08
N GLY A 77 5.33 -2.98 11.21
CA GLY A 77 4.92 -2.97 9.81
C GLY A 77 3.42 -3.00 9.59
N VAL A 78 2.72 -3.88 10.32
CA VAL A 78 1.26 -3.98 10.29
C VAL A 78 0.64 -2.70 10.82
N GLU A 79 1.15 -2.18 11.94
CA GLU A 79 0.62 -0.96 12.51
C GLU A 79 0.85 0.25 11.58
N ALA A 80 2.02 0.38 10.94
CA ALA A 80 2.25 1.46 9.97
C ALA A 80 1.23 1.43 8.81
N ARG A 81 0.91 0.24 8.30
CA ARG A 81 -0.17 0.04 7.30
C ARG A 81 -1.53 0.46 7.83
N GLU A 82 -1.85 0.10 9.07
CA GLU A 82 -3.11 0.49 9.71
C GLU A 82 -3.21 1.99 9.92
N GLN A 83 -2.12 2.66 10.29
CA GLN A 83 -2.09 4.11 10.46
C GLN A 83 -2.33 4.82 9.13
N LEU A 84 -1.71 4.35 8.04
CA LEU A 84 -1.99 4.89 6.71
C LEU A 84 -3.46 4.66 6.30
N THR A 85 -4.01 3.50 6.65
CA THR A 85 -5.44 3.19 6.45
C THR A 85 -6.35 4.14 7.23
N LYS A 86 -6.02 4.43 8.49
CA LYS A 86 -6.76 5.37 9.35
C LYS A 86 -6.70 6.80 8.81
N LEU A 87 -5.55 7.25 8.32
CA LEU A 87 -5.39 8.56 7.70
C LEU A 87 -6.27 8.71 6.44
N ILE A 88 -6.39 7.66 5.63
CA ILE A 88 -7.28 7.65 4.47
C ILE A 88 -8.75 7.68 4.92
N GLY A 89 -9.11 6.85 5.91
CA GLY A 89 -10.44 6.86 6.51
C GLY A 89 -11.57 6.56 5.52
N GLY A 90 -11.30 5.76 4.49
CA GLY A 90 -12.26 5.42 3.43
C GLY A 90 -12.55 6.56 2.44
N ARG A 91 -11.88 7.70 2.56
CA ARG A 91 -12.03 8.85 1.65
C ARG A 91 -11.24 8.63 0.36
N SER A 92 -11.63 9.34 -0.69
CA SER A 92 -10.94 9.33 -1.98
C SER A 92 -9.51 9.84 -1.84
N VAL A 93 -8.60 9.22 -2.60
CA VAL A 93 -7.17 9.56 -2.62
C VAL A 93 -6.75 9.90 -4.04
N ARG A 94 -5.98 10.98 -4.19
CA ARG A 94 -5.33 11.37 -5.44
C ARG A 94 -3.83 11.32 -5.26
N CYS A 95 -3.12 10.71 -6.22
CA CYS A 95 -1.66 10.72 -6.26
C CYS A 95 -1.17 11.42 -7.53
N ASP A 96 -0.22 12.34 -7.35
CA ASP A 96 0.54 12.89 -8.47
C ASP A 96 1.69 11.92 -8.79
N ASP A 97 1.76 11.40 -10.02
CA ASP A 97 2.82 10.49 -10.49
C ASP A 97 4.14 11.25 -10.66
N LEU A 98 5.14 10.88 -9.85
CA LEU A 98 6.46 11.50 -9.84
C LEU A 98 7.50 10.70 -10.64
N GLY A 99 7.10 9.59 -11.24
CA GLY A 99 7.95 8.73 -12.06
C GLY A 99 7.98 7.27 -11.59
N PRO A 100 8.70 6.40 -12.30
CA PRO A 100 8.83 5.00 -11.93
C PRO A 100 9.66 4.84 -10.64
N ASP A 101 9.27 3.87 -9.83
CA ASP A 101 10.05 3.46 -8.67
C ASP A 101 11.28 2.64 -9.10
N LYS A 102 12.48 3.04 -8.69
CA LYS A 102 13.73 2.43 -9.19
C LYS A 102 13.84 0.93 -8.85
N PRO A 103 13.55 0.46 -7.62
CA PRO A 103 13.60 -0.96 -7.28
C PRO A 103 12.60 -1.80 -8.08
N LEU A 104 11.44 -1.25 -8.42
CA LEU A 104 10.41 -1.94 -9.19
C LEU A 104 9.68 -0.96 -10.12
N LYS A 105 10.09 -0.92 -11.39
CA LYS A 105 9.57 0.05 -12.37
C LYS A 105 8.08 -0.06 -12.67
N THR A 106 7.42 -1.16 -12.29
CA THR A 106 5.96 -1.31 -12.39
C THR A 106 5.21 -0.53 -11.31
N ARG A 107 5.89 -0.15 -10.21
CA ARG A 107 5.38 0.78 -9.19
C ARG A 107 5.78 2.22 -9.55
N LYS A 108 4.95 3.17 -9.14
CA LYS A 108 5.20 4.60 -9.29
C LYS A 108 5.62 5.23 -7.96
N ILE A 109 6.34 6.33 -8.01
CA ILE A 109 6.54 7.23 -6.89
C ILE A 109 5.41 8.25 -6.89
N GLY A 110 4.78 8.48 -5.73
CA GLY A 110 3.60 9.33 -5.62
C GLY A 110 3.70 10.37 -4.52
N LEU A 111 3.18 11.57 -4.81
CA LEU A 111 2.70 12.51 -3.80
C LEU A 111 1.19 12.32 -3.67
N CYS A 112 0.74 11.72 -2.58
CA CYS A 112 -0.66 11.32 -2.43
C CYS A 112 -1.36 12.16 -1.37
N THR A 113 -2.60 12.58 -1.66
CA THR A 113 -3.42 13.43 -0.78
C THR A 113 -4.82 12.84 -0.70
N VAL A 114 -5.40 12.86 0.50
CA VAL A 114 -6.79 12.48 0.73
C VAL A 114 -7.69 13.68 0.49
N ASP A 115 -8.84 13.48 -0.13
CA ASP A 115 -9.79 14.56 -0.39
C ASP A 115 -10.20 15.27 0.92
N GLY A 116 -10.08 16.61 0.90
CA GLY A 116 -10.35 17.48 2.05
C GLY A 116 -9.16 17.70 2.99
N ASP A 117 -8.09 16.91 2.89
CA ASP A 117 -6.89 17.12 3.70
C ASP A 117 -5.97 18.20 3.09
N LYS A 118 -5.41 19.04 3.96
CA LYS A 118 -4.44 20.07 3.55
C LYS A 118 -3.02 19.52 3.38
N ALA A 119 -2.70 18.43 4.07
CA ALA A 119 -1.38 17.80 4.06
C ALA A 119 -1.43 16.48 3.29
N SER A 120 -0.37 16.17 2.55
CA SER A 120 -0.26 14.88 1.87
C SER A 120 -0.10 13.73 2.86
N LEU A 121 -0.53 12.54 2.46
CA LEU A 121 -0.33 11.29 3.19
C LEU A 121 1.14 11.06 3.53
N ASN A 122 2.05 11.43 2.60
CA ASN A 122 3.50 11.36 2.78
C ASN A 122 3.95 12.09 4.06
N LEU A 123 3.44 13.29 4.31
CA LEU A 123 3.78 14.08 5.50
C LEU A 123 2.97 13.62 6.72
N GLN A 124 1.71 13.26 6.54
CA GLN A 124 0.86 12.82 7.65
C GLN A 124 1.39 11.56 8.33
N ILE A 125 1.83 10.55 7.56
CA ILE A 125 2.39 9.32 8.13
C ILE A 125 3.77 9.55 8.79
N ALA A 126 4.58 10.46 8.23
CA ALA A 126 5.83 10.91 8.84
C ALA A 126 5.60 11.60 10.19
N ARG A 127 4.63 12.53 10.27
CA ARG A 127 4.23 13.23 11.51
C ARG A 127 3.70 12.28 12.59
N ALA A 128 3.07 11.19 12.16
CA ALA A 128 2.61 10.12 13.04
C ALA A 128 3.76 9.23 13.56
N GLY A 129 4.96 9.35 12.98
CA GLY A 129 6.15 8.61 13.41
C GLY A 129 6.28 7.20 12.83
N TYR A 130 5.59 6.89 11.73
CA TYR A 130 5.61 5.57 11.09
C TYR A 130 6.47 5.51 9.82
N ALA A 131 7.40 6.45 9.67
CA ALA A 131 8.36 6.44 8.59
C ALA A 131 9.69 7.10 8.98
N VAL A 132 10.76 6.68 8.31
CA VAL A 132 12.07 7.35 8.30
C VAL A 132 12.27 8.11 6.99
N SER A 133 13.30 8.97 6.92
CA SER A 133 13.56 9.75 5.70
C SER A 133 14.08 8.83 4.61
N ALA A 134 13.50 8.93 3.41
CA ALA A 134 14.03 8.28 2.23
C ALA A 134 15.13 9.12 1.54
N ASP A 135 15.66 8.59 0.43
CA ASP A 135 16.73 9.13 -0.41
C ASP A 135 16.72 10.67 -0.56
N PRO A 136 17.86 11.38 -0.44
CA PRO A 136 17.93 12.84 -0.60
C PRO A 136 17.43 13.39 -1.96
N ALA A 137 17.31 12.55 -3.00
CA ALA A 137 16.80 12.93 -4.33
C ALA A 137 15.26 13.06 -4.41
N VAL A 138 14.54 12.91 -3.30
CA VAL A 138 13.06 13.02 -3.22
C VAL A 138 12.54 14.44 -3.45
N LYS A 139 11.31 14.55 -3.95
CA LYS A 139 10.61 15.84 -4.14
C LYS A 139 9.95 16.29 -2.83
N VAL A 140 9.38 15.35 -2.09
CA VAL A 140 8.76 15.60 -0.77
C VAL A 140 9.83 15.68 0.31
N ARG A 141 9.86 16.79 1.05
CA ARG A 141 10.78 17.01 2.17
C ARG A 141 10.08 16.75 3.49
N ALA A 142 10.12 15.50 3.95
CA ALA A 142 9.53 15.08 5.24
C ALA A 142 10.51 15.15 6.43
N LYS A 143 11.73 15.66 6.23
CA LYS A 143 12.81 15.62 7.23
C LYS A 143 12.41 16.27 8.55
N ASP A 144 11.78 17.44 8.50
CA ASP A 144 11.39 18.18 9.69
C ASP A 144 10.22 17.51 10.42
N ASP A 145 9.26 16.95 9.68
CA ASP A 145 8.17 16.16 10.24
C ASP A 145 8.68 14.90 10.95
N ILE A 146 9.68 14.24 10.38
CA ILE A 146 10.32 13.05 10.96
C ILE A 146 11.14 13.43 12.19
N ALA A 147 11.87 14.54 12.14
CA ALA A 147 12.61 15.04 13.29
C ALA A 147 11.67 15.39 14.45
N ALA A 148 10.55 16.05 14.17
CA ALA A 148 9.54 16.36 15.16
C ALA A 148 8.86 15.09 15.73
N ALA A 149 8.58 14.09 14.89
CA ALA A 149 8.05 12.80 15.36
C ALA A 149 9.06 12.05 16.24
N LYS A 150 10.35 12.14 15.93
CA LYS A 150 11.43 11.59 16.74
C LYS A 150 11.55 12.29 18.09
N GLU A 151 11.57 13.62 18.11
CA GLU A 151 11.64 14.41 19.34
C GLU A 151 10.44 14.14 20.24
N ALA A 152 9.24 14.02 19.65
CA ALA A 152 8.01 13.73 20.37
C ALA A 152 7.78 12.24 20.68
N LEU A 153 8.75 11.36 20.39
CA LEU A 153 8.66 9.91 20.61
C LEU A 153 7.36 9.31 20.05
N ARG A 154 7.03 9.59 18.79
CA ARG A 154 5.80 9.10 18.15
C ARG A 154 6.05 7.82 17.35
N GLY A 155 5.05 6.94 17.29
CA GLY A 155 5.08 5.75 16.45
C GLY A 155 6.31 4.89 16.73
N LEU A 156 7.14 4.67 15.72
CA LEU A 156 8.38 3.89 15.81
C LEU A 156 9.38 4.49 16.80
N TRP A 157 9.39 5.82 16.93
CA TRP A 157 10.43 6.55 17.66
C TRP A 157 10.39 6.36 19.19
N LYS A 158 9.24 5.96 19.76
CA LYS A 158 9.15 5.58 21.18
C LYS A 158 9.82 4.24 21.46
N GLY A 159 9.87 3.35 20.47
CA GLY A 159 10.34 1.99 20.61
C GLY A 159 11.80 1.81 20.23
N CYS A 160 12.14 0.59 19.85
CA CYS A 160 13.40 0.25 19.20
C CYS A 160 13.16 -0.52 17.90
N PHE A 161 13.83 -0.10 16.84
CA PHE A 161 13.67 -0.67 15.51
C PHE A 161 14.93 -0.55 14.68
N VAL A 162 14.99 -1.29 13.58
CA VAL A 162 16.00 -1.14 12.53
C VAL A 162 15.40 -0.33 11.37
N ALA A 163 16.19 0.47 10.68
CA ALA A 163 15.71 1.21 9.52
C ALA A 163 15.09 0.25 8.47
N PRO A 164 13.93 0.58 7.84
CA PRO A 164 13.27 -0.33 6.89
C PRO A 164 14.17 -0.74 5.72
N ALA A 165 15.02 0.17 5.24
CA ALA A 165 16.01 -0.15 4.22
C ALA A 165 17.05 -1.19 4.64
N GLU A 166 17.48 -1.17 5.90
CA GLU A 166 18.41 -2.16 6.45
C GLU A 166 17.70 -3.49 6.71
N PHE A 167 16.44 -3.45 7.17
CA PHE A 167 15.59 -4.64 7.32
C PHE A 167 15.37 -5.36 5.98
N ARG A 168 15.13 -4.62 4.89
CA ARG A 168 14.97 -5.18 3.53
C ARG A 168 16.12 -6.10 3.10
N ILE A 169 17.35 -5.77 3.48
CA ILE A 169 18.55 -6.48 3.04
C ILE A 169 19.12 -7.45 4.09
N ASP A 170 18.36 -7.74 5.15
CA ASP A 170 18.80 -8.56 6.29
C ASP A 170 20.07 -8.02 6.98
N LYS A 171 20.21 -6.69 7.05
CA LYS A 171 21.38 -6.09 7.69
C LYS A 171 21.22 -6.11 9.22
N LYS A 172 21.51 -7.28 9.80
CA LYS A 172 21.36 -7.55 11.23
C LYS A 172 22.32 -6.80 12.13
N ASP A 173 23.36 -6.16 11.60
CA ASP A 173 24.33 -5.30 12.31
C ASP A 173 24.07 -3.80 12.08
N GLY A 174 22.93 -3.46 11.47
CA GLY A 174 22.48 -2.09 11.24
C GLY A 174 22.28 -1.27 12.52
N ALA A 175 22.14 0.04 12.34
CA ALA A 175 21.91 0.94 13.46
C ALA A 175 20.51 0.73 14.03
N LEU A 176 20.44 0.56 15.36
CA LEU A 176 19.17 0.55 16.08
C LEU A 176 18.70 1.99 16.31
N LEU A 177 17.42 2.24 16.05
CA LEU A 177 16.78 3.55 16.06
C LEU A 177 15.62 3.57 17.05
N GLY A 178 15.39 4.72 17.68
CA GLY A 178 14.31 4.92 18.65
C GLY A 178 14.80 4.97 20.10
N ALA A 179 13.93 5.42 21.01
CA ALA A 179 14.31 5.69 22.41
C ALA A 179 14.51 4.43 23.26
N SER A 180 13.87 3.31 22.92
CA SER A 180 14.01 2.05 23.68
C SER A 180 15.23 1.23 23.29
N CYS A 181 16.10 1.70 22.38
CA CYS A 181 17.28 0.97 21.94
C CYS A 181 18.40 0.99 22.98
N ARG A 182 18.42 -0.03 23.82
CA ARG A 182 19.44 -0.24 24.86
C ARG A 182 20.70 -0.88 24.29
N THR A 183 21.84 -0.21 24.45
CA THR A 183 23.14 -0.71 23.99
C THR A 183 23.64 -1.92 24.79
N ASP A 184 23.26 -2.05 26.05
CA ASP A 184 23.60 -3.19 26.92
C ASP A 184 22.79 -4.46 26.59
N ARG A 185 21.78 -4.35 25.72
CA ARG A 185 20.87 -5.44 25.31
C ARG A 185 20.78 -5.59 23.79
N ASP A 186 21.78 -5.10 23.06
CA ASP A 186 21.78 -5.09 21.59
C ASP A 186 21.55 -6.50 21.00
N ARG A 187 22.15 -7.54 21.59
CA ARG A 187 21.97 -8.93 21.15
C ARG A 187 20.53 -9.41 21.30
N GLU A 188 19.94 -9.19 22.47
CA GLU A 188 18.56 -9.59 22.77
C GLU A 188 17.56 -8.82 21.89
N ILE A 189 17.79 -7.52 21.69
CA ILE A 189 16.98 -6.70 20.79
C ILE A 189 17.03 -7.26 19.38
N ARG A 190 18.22 -7.54 18.84
CA ARG A 190 18.37 -8.07 17.47
C ARG A 190 17.71 -9.43 17.29
N ALA A 191 17.71 -10.29 18.32
CA ALA A 191 17.01 -11.57 18.27
C ALA A 191 15.49 -11.40 18.13
N VAL A 192 14.92 -10.33 18.69
CA VAL A 192 13.51 -9.98 18.52
C VAL A 192 13.23 -9.35 17.15
N LEU A 193 14.09 -8.43 16.70
CA LEU A 193 13.91 -7.73 15.42
C LEU A 193 14.10 -8.65 14.20
N PHE A 194 14.93 -9.68 14.33
CA PHE A 194 15.29 -10.63 13.27
C PHE A 194 15.15 -12.08 13.75
N PRO A 195 13.93 -12.56 14.03
CA PRO A 195 13.71 -13.95 14.44
C PRO A 195 14.09 -14.90 13.30
N ASP A 196 14.57 -16.10 13.65
CA ASP A 196 14.94 -17.11 12.64
C ASP A 196 13.74 -17.63 11.82
N ALA A 197 12.54 -17.57 12.42
CA ALA A 197 11.28 -17.95 11.79
C ALA A 197 10.17 -16.93 12.14
N PRO A 198 10.10 -15.78 11.44
CA PRO A 198 9.04 -14.81 11.64
C PRO A 198 7.65 -15.41 11.37
N SER A 199 6.67 -15.00 12.17
CA SER A 199 5.26 -15.33 11.94
C SER A 199 4.70 -14.52 10.77
N ALA A 200 3.79 -15.12 9.98
CA ALA A 200 3.16 -14.44 8.86
C ALA A 200 2.21 -13.33 9.34
N PRO A 201 2.34 -12.09 8.85
CA PRO A 201 1.34 -11.06 9.09
C PRO A 201 -0.01 -11.41 8.43
N PRO A 202 -1.13 -10.85 8.93
CA PRO A 202 -2.45 -11.09 8.36
C PRO A 202 -2.52 -10.77 6.85
N GLY A 203 -2.97 -11.75 6.07
CA GLY A 203 -3.11 -11.65 4.61
C GLY A 203 -1.80 -11.80 3.82
N CYS A 204 -0.67 -12.05 4.48
CA CYS A 204 0.64 -12.12 3.82
C CYS A 204 1.10 -13.57 3.69
N THR A 205 0.91 -14.14 2.51
CA THR A 205 1.04 -15.58 2.26
C THR A 205 2.23 -15.95 1.38
N ILE A 206 3.09 -15.00 1.01
CA ILE A 206 4.23 -15.26 0.12
C ILE A 206 5.48 -15.41 1.00
N LYS A 207 6.12 -16.57 0.92
CA LYS A 207 7.33 -16.88 1.69
C LYS A 207 8.55 -16.37 0.97
N GLY A 208 9.40 -15.59 1.64
CA GLY A 208 10.71 -15.16 1.16
C GLY A 208 11.84 -15.90 1.86
N LYS A 209 12.89 -16.25 1.12
CA LYS A 209 14.14 -16.76 1.67
C LYS A 209 15.32 -16.00 1.07
N PHE A 210 16.21 -15.47 1.91
CA PHE A 210 17.48 -14.91 1.45
C PHE A 210 18.29 -16.02 0.80
N ALA A 211 18.91 -15.71 -0.34
CA ALA A 211 19.57 -16.73 -1.14
C ALA A 211 20.84 -16.17 -1.75
N VAL A 212 21.99 -16.68 -1.33
CA VAL A 212 23.30 -16.30 -1.89
C VAL A 212 23.32 -16.41 -3.42
N ARG A 213 22.74 -17.49 -3.96
CA ARG A 213 22.60 -17.70 -5.41
C ARG A 213 21.76 -16.64 -6.13
N ALA A 214 20.86 -15.95 -5.44
CA ALA A 214 20.06 -14.89 -6.05
C ALA A 214 20.91 -13.63 -6.29
N ARG A 215 21.95 -13.41 -5.46
CA ARG A 215 22.84 -12.23 -5.55
C ARG A 215 23.56 -12.13 -6.88
N VAL A 216 23.88 -13.27 -7.50
CA VAL A 216 24.47 -13.35 -8.85
C VAL A 216 23.59 -12.69 -9.91
N THR A 217 22.27 -12.65 -9.69
CA THR A 217 21.28 -12.02 -10.60
C THR A 217 20.84 -10.63 -10.14
N GLY A 218 21.55 -10.02 -9.18
CA GLY A 218 21.18 -8.73 -8.59
C GLY A 218 19.99 -8.79 -7.61
N ASN A 219 19.52 -9.98 -7.24
CA ASN A 219 18.45 -10.18 -6.27
C ASN A 219 19.03 -10.60 -4.92
N ILE A 220 18.37 -10.29 -3.80
CA ILE A 220 18.86 -10.70 -2.47
C ILE A 220 18.25 -12.03 -1.99
N GLY A 221 17.13 -12.43 -2.59
CA GLY A 221 16.40 -13.62 -2.19
C GLY A 221 15.46 -14.16 -3.24
N ILE A 222 14.74 -15.21 -2.85
CA ILE A 222 13.76 -15.91 -3.67
C ILE A 222 12.43 -15.95 -2.91
N TYR A 223 11.33 -15.63 -3.59
CA TYR A 223 10.00 -15.78 -3.03
C TYR A 223 9.23 -16.96 -3.62
N HIS A 224 8.32 -17.50 -2.82
CA HIS A 224 7.52 -18.68 -3.08
C HIS A 224 6.04 -18.35 -2.86
N LEU A 225 5.21 -18.62 -3.87
CA LEU A 225 3.74 -18.52 -3.79
C LEU A 225 3.14 -19.85 -3.34
N GLN A 226 1.96 -19.82 -2.71
CA GLN A 226 1.27 -21.03 -2.21
C GLN A 226 1.11 -22.14 -3.26
N GLY A 227 0.90 -21.78 -4.54
CA GLY A 227 0.78 -22.74 -5.63
C GLY A 227 2.09 -23.35 -6.15
N CYS A 228 3.25 -22.93 -5.64
CA CYS A 228 4.54 -23.44 -6.10
C CYS A 228 4.92 -24.74 -5.36
N PRO A 229 5.53 -25.73 -6.04
CA PRO A 229 6.05 -26.95 -5.38
C PRO A 229 7.05 -26.69 -4.26
N SER A 230 7.81 -25.59 -4.33
CA SER A 230 8.76 -25.20 -3.29
C SER A 230 8.11 -24.62 -2.03
N TYR A 231 6.88 -24.13 -2.10
CA TYR A 231 6.23 -23.46 -0.98
C TYR A 231 6.09 -24.29 0.31
N PRO A 232 5.62 -25.56 0.26
CA PRO A 232 5.57 -26.39 1.45
C PRO A 232 6.96 -26.74 1.98
N ALA A 233 7.96 -26.84 1.09
CA ALA A 233 9.35 -27.16 1.47
C ALA A 233 10.08 -25.97 2.14
N THR A 234 9.60 -24.74 1.97
CA THR A 234 10.12 -23.57 2.69
C THR A 234 9.47 -23.47 4.06
N THR A 235 9.94 -24.24 5.04
CA THR A 235 9.36 -24.29 6.40
C THR A 235 9.77 -23.09 7.27
N GLU A 236 10.96 -22.54 7.03
CA GLU A 236 11.53 -21.40 7.76
C GLU A 236 11.79 -20.24 6.78
N PRO A 237 10.75 -19.47 6.40
CA PRO A 237 10.95 -18.28 5.58
C PRO A 237 11.64 -17.19 6.40
N ASP A 238 12.54 -16.43 5.76
CA ASP A 238 13.18 -15.27 6.40
C ASP A 238 12.30 -14.02 6.32
N ARG A 239 11.34 -14.01 5.39
CA ARG A 239 10.47 -12.87 5.06
C ARG A 239 9.07 -13.33 4.70
N TRP A 240 8.08 -12.45 4.90
CA TRP A 240 6.72 -12.62 4.44
C TRP A 240 6.29 -11.43 3.57
N PHE A 241 5.68 -11.71 2.43
CA PHE A 241 5.14 -10.68 1.54
C PHE A 241 3.63 -10.86 1.33
N CYS A 242 2.93 -9.74 1.13
CA CYS A 242 1.49 -9.71 0.89
C CYS A 242 1.16 -9.63 -0.61
N SER A 243 2.13 -9.27 -1.45
CA SER A 243 2.02 -9.31 -2.91
C SER A 243 3.36 -9.63 -3.58
N GLU A 244 3.31 -10.10 -4.84
CA GLU A 244 4.55 -10.31 -5.62
C GLU A 244 5.28 -9.00 -5.93
N ASP A 245 4.56 -7.86 -6.03
CA ASP A 245 5.18 -6.55 -6.22
C ASP A 245 6.02 -6.18 -5.00
N ASP A 246 5.50 -6.37 -3.78
CA ASP A 246 6.24 -6.06 -2.56
C ASP A 246 7.51 -6.92 -2.48
N ALA A 247 7.39 -8.23 -2.75
CA ALA A 247 8.55 -9.12 -2.80
C ALA A 247 9.60 -8.66 -3.82
N ARG A 248 9.18 -8.28 -5.04
CA ARG A 248 10.09 -7.78 -6.08
C ARG A 248 10.71 -6.44 -5.70
N ALA A 249 9.94 -5.53 -5.12
CA ALA A 249 10.42 -4.23 -4.67
C ALA A 249 11.45 -4.35 -3.54
N SER A 250 11.34 -5.39 -2.70
CA SER A 250 12.35 -5.76 -1.70
C SER A 250 13.54 -6.54 -2.29
N GLY A 251 13.65 -6.69 -3.61
CA GLY A 251 14.78 -7.34 -4.28
C GLY A 251 14.72 -8.87 -4.32
N PHE A 252 13.54 -9.47 -4.13
CA PHE A 252 13.33 -10.91 -4.27
C PHE A 252 12.82 -11.23 -5.67
N ARG A 253 13.34 -12.33 -6.25
CA ARG A 253 12.80 -12.90 -7.49
C ARG A 253 11.93 -14.10 -7.22
N ARG A 254 11.03 -14.40 -8.16
CA ARG A 254 10.21 -15.62 -8.09
C ARG A 254 11.09 -16.88 -8.13
N ALA A 255 10.68 -17.91 -7.39
CA ALA A 255 11.28 -19.23 -7.51
C ALA A 255 11.10 -19.80 -8.93
N PHE A 256 12.18 -20.31 -9.55
CA PHE A 256 12.12 -20.82 -10.92
C PHE A 256 11.24 -22.07 -11.07
N ASN A 257 11.14 -22.88 -10.02
CA ASN A 257 10.24 -24.02 -10.00
C ASN A 257 8.78 -23.62 -9.81
N CYS A 258 8.49 -22.33 -9.65
CA CYS A 258 7.14 -21.80 -9.66
C CYS A 258 6.75 -21.35 -11.07
N ARG A 259 6.40 -22.31 -11.92
CA ARG A 259 5.85 -22.02 -13.25
C ARG A 259 4.56 -21.22 -13.09
N ALA A 260 4.32 -20.27 -13.98
CA ALA A 260 2.99 -19.68 -14.10
C ALA A 260 2.00 -20.82 -14.37
N ALA A 261 0.82 -20.78 -13.75
CA ALA A 261 -0.26 -21.65 -14.16
C ALA A 261 -0.41 -21.48 -15.68
N LYS A 262 -0.41 -22.58 -16.44
CA LYS A 262 -0.78 -22.51 -17.85
C LYS A 262 -2.20 -21.95 -17.87
N LYS A 263 -2.35 -20.74 -18.41
CA LYS A 263 -3.67 -20.19 -18.74
C LYS A 263 -4.32 -21.05 -19.81
#